data_AF-A0A9W8S000-F1
#
_entry.id   AF-A0A9W8S000-F1
#
_cell.length_a   1.000
_cell.length_b   1.000
_cell.length_c   1.000
_cell.angle_alpha   90.00
_cell.angle_beta   90.00
_cell.angle_gamma   90.00
#
_symmetry.space_group_name_H-M   'P 1'
#
loop_
_entity.id
_entity.type
_entity.pdbx_description
1 polymer ?
#
loop_
_entity_poly.entity_id
_entity_poly.type
_entity_poly.pdbx_seq_one_letter_code
_entity_poly.pdbx_strand_id
1 'polypeptide(L)'
;MDAFRGQLENIPVPASSFKGQTIIVTGSNTGLGLEAANHFVRLDAQVVILAVRSLKRGEAAKASIESSTGRKGVVQVWQLEMDKYASIKEFASKCNSLERLDVVVENAGVLRNTYEESEGTEISIKVNVIGTFLLALSLFPVLRKSHERTGRVSRLVITSSSVHYNAKFRERYEPSIFDALNENKQSYLNDRYNVSKLLEVMLVRSISAAMKEGPHAAQPIILNNVHPGLCESELDKDVEVQSKLRFGTVRY
;
A
#
# COMPACT_ATOMS: atom_id res chain seq x y z
N MET A 1 -10.41 21.60 3.74
CA MET A 1 -9.52 22.75 4.01
C MET A 1 -8.21 22.34 4.69
N ASP A 2 -8.14 21.21 5.41
CA ASP A 2 -6.90 20.81 6.13
C ASP A 2 -5.77 20.25 5.26
N ALA A 3 -6.07 19.57 4.14
CA ALA A 3 -5.03 18.96 3.31
C ALA A 3 -4.03 19.97 2.72
N PHE A 4 -4.47 21.20 2.43
CA PHE A 4 -3.60 22.28 1.94
C PHE A 4 -2.80 22.96 3.06
N ARG A 5 -3.36 23.05 4.27
CA ARG A 5 -2.63 23.62 5.42
C ARG A 5 -1.48 22.72 5.84
N GLY A 6 -1.70 21.40 5.88
CA GLY A 6 -0.65 20.43 6.20
C GLY A 6 0.52 20.41 5.21
N GLN A 7 0.37 20.95 4.00
CA GLN A 7 1.47 21.11 3.03
C GLN A 7 2.45 22.22 3.42
N LEU A 8 2.02 23.16 4.26
CA LEU A 8 2.82 24.30 4.70
C LEU A 8 3.51 24.05 6.05
N GLU A 9 3.30 22.88 6.64
CA GLU A 9 3.87 22.49 7.92
C GLU A 9 5.15 21.67 7.73
N ASN A 10 6.16 21.95 8.56
CA ASN A 10 7.36 21.10 8.62
C ASN A 10 6.99 19.79 9.31
N ILE A 11 6.97 18.70 8.55
CA ILE A 11 6.71 17.36 9.09
C ILE A 11 7.93 16.94 9.92
N PRO A 12 7.75 16.61 11.21
CA PRO A 12 8.88 16.19 12.04
C PRO A 12 9.47 14.88 11.50
N VAL A 13 10.79 14.84 11.38
CA VAL A 13 11.50 13.63 10.94
C VAL A 13 11.39 12.56 12.03
N PRO A 14 10.88 11.35 11.73
CA PRO A 14 10.77 10.30 12.73
C PRO A 14 12.15 9.90 13.29
N ALA A 15 12.22 9.66 14.59
CA ALA A 15 13.46 9.30 15.31
C ALA A 15 13.42 7.92 15.99
N SER A 16 12.25 7.27 16.06
CA SER A 16 12.10 5.97 16.71
C SER A 16 12.78 4.86 15.91
N SER A 17 13.63 4.07 16.57
CA SER A 17 14.39 2.99 15.93
C SER A 17 13.52 1.76 15.60
N PHE A 18 13.82 1.16 14.45
CA PHE A 18 13.32 -0.12 13.96
C PHE A 18 14.33 -1.28 14.13
N LYS A 19 15.35 -1.11 14.98
CA LYS A 19 16.36 -2.14 15.23
C LYS A 19 15.75 -3.52 15.52
N GLY A 20 16.27 -4.52 14.82
CA GLY A 20 15.84 -5.92 14.94
C GLY A 20 14.53 -6.26 14.25
N GLN A 21 13.88 -5.31 13.56
CA GLN A 21 12.59 -5.53 12.89
C GLN A 21 12.76 -5.82 11.39
N THR A 22 11.86 -6.67 10.88
CA THR A 22 11.71 -6.96 9.45
C THR A 22 10.51 -6.20 8.90
N ILE A 23 10.74 -5.45 7.82
CA ILE A 23 9.77 -4.53 7.22
C ILE A 23 9.55 -4.91 5.75
N ILE A 24 8.29 -4.89 5.30
CA ILE A 24 7.92 -4.94 3.88
C ILE A 24 7.30 -3.61 3.48
N VAL A 25 7.68 -3.08 2.31
CA VAL A 25 7.01 -1.93 1.69
C VAL A 25 6.66 -2.30 0.25
N THR A 26 5.38 -2.22 -0.12
CA THR A 26 4.94 -2.48 -1.50
C THR A 26 4.98 -1.22 -2.36
N GLY A 27 5.29 -1.36 -3.65
CA GLY A 27 5.42 -0.22 -4.55
C GLY A 27 6.58 0.72 -4.19
N SER A 28 7.64 0.16 -3.60
CA SER A 28 8.73 0.90 -2.97
C SER A 28 9.91 1.23 -3.91
N ASN A 29 9.70 1.19 -5.22
CA ASN A 29 10.73 1.57 -6.20
C ASN A 29 10.67 3.05 -6.61
N THR A 30 9.66 3.81 -6.13
CA THR A 30 9.48 5.24 -6.42
C THR A 30 8.54 5.88 -5.38
N GLY A 31 8.47 7.21 -5.38
CA GLY A 31 7.52 8.01 -4.59
C GLY A 31 7.51 7.67 -3.10
N LEU A 32 6.31 7.69 -2.51
CA LEU A 32 6.10 7.50 -1.07
C LEU A 32 6.63 6.16 -0.54
N GLY A 33 6.52 5.09 -1.32
CA GLY A 33 7.02 3.78 -0.92
C GLY A 33 8.55 3.74 -0.84
N LEU A 34 9.23 4.43 -1.76
CA LEU A 34 10.69 4.56 -1.74
C LEU A 34 11.14 5.34 -0.51
N GLU A 35 10.50 6.48 -0.21
CA GLU A 35 10.85 7.30 0.95
C GLU A 35 10.55 6.58 2.27
N ALA A 36 9.42 5.88 2.36
CA ALA A 36 9.11 5.05 3.53
C ALA A 36 10.19 3.98 3.76
N ALA A 37 10.61 3.27 2.71
CA ALA A 37 11.69 2.29 2.80
C ALA A 37 13.02 2.94 3.21
N ASN A 38 13.34 4.12 2.68
CA ASN A 38 14.52 4.89 3.08
C ASN A 38 14.50 5.19 4.58
N HIS A 39 13.38 5.71 5.10
CA HIS A 39 13.21 5.98 6.52
C HIS A 39 13.38 4.73 7.39
N PHE A 40 12.83 3.58 7.01
CA PHE A 40 13.04 2.35 7.79
C PHE A 40 14.52 1.94 7.84
N VAL A 41 15.26 2.07 6.73
CA VAL A 41 16.71 1.79 6.71
C VAL A 41 17.47 2.79 7.57
N ARG A 42 17.19 4.09 7.43
CA ARG A 42 17.78 5.17 8.24
C ARG A 42 17.53 4.97 9.74
N LEU A 43 16.38 4.39 10.09
CA LEU A 43 15.96 4.09 11.46
C LEU A 43 16.36 2.69 11.91
N ASP A 44 17.47 2.15 11.43
CA ASP A 44 18.07 0.90 11.92
C ASP A 44 17.27 -0.40 11.71
N ALA A 45 16.28 -0.44 10.80
CA ALA A 45 15.61 -1.70 10.46
C ALA A 45 16.63 -2.82 10.13
N GLN A 46 16.33 -4.05 10.56
CA GLN A 46 17.21 -5.21 10.38
C GLN A 46 17.14 -5.74 8.95
N VAL A 47 15.91 -5.81 8.42
CA VAL A 47 15.65 -6.17 7.03
C VAL A 47 14.54 -5.25 6.50
N VAL A 48 14.76 -4.68 5.31
CA VAL A 48 13.74 -3.93 4.56
C VAL A 48 13.58 -4.60 3.20
N ILE A 49 12.38 -5.14 2.96
CA ILE A 49 12.02 -5.81 1.71
C ILE A 49 11.26 -4.81 0.84
N LEU A 50 11.86 -4.46 -0.30
CA LEU A 50 11.23 -3.71 -1.37
C LEU A 50 10.39 -4.68 -2.21
N ALA A 51 9.06 -4.63 -2.05
CA ALA A 51 8.15 -5.46 -2.82
C ALA A 51 7.67 -4.69 -4.05
N VAL A 52 8.16 -5.05 -5.22
CA VAL A 52 8.06 -4.23 -6.44
C VAL A 52 7.68 -5.06 -7.66
N ARG A 53 7.00 -4.44 -8.63
CA ARG A 53 6.67 -5.09 -9.90
C ARG A 53 7.90 -5.37 -10.77
N SER A 54 8.84 -4.42 -10.83
CA SER A 54 10.05 -4.52 -11.67
C SER A 54 11.30 -4.66 -10.81
N LEU A 55 11.91 -5.84 -10.84
CA LEU A 55 13.17 -6.11 -10.12
C LEU A 55 14.26 -5.11 -10.50
N LYS A 56 14.42 -4.78 -11.79
CA LYS A 56 15.39 -3.79 -12.26
C LYS A 56 15.22 -2.42 -11.57
N ARG A 57 13.97 -1.93 -11.47
CA ARG A 57 13.69 -0.65 -10.78
C ARG A 57 13.85 -0.79 -9.27
N GLY A 58 13.52 -1.94 -8.70
CA GLY A 58 13.76 -2.25 -7.29
C GLY A 58 15.23 -2.24 -6.91
N GLU A 59 16.12 -2.82 -7.73
CA GLU A 59 17.56 -2.82 -7.49
C GLU A 59 18.15 -1.41 -7.59
N ALA A 60 17.66 -0.58 -8.51
CA ALA A 60 18.03 0.84 -8.57
C ALA A 60 17.59 1.60 -7.30
N ALA A 61 16.37 1.35 -6.83
CA ALA A 61 15.87 1.92 -5.58
C ALA A 61 16.68 1.47 -4.36
N LYS A 62 17.02 0.17 -4.28
CA LYS A 62 17.92 -0.36 -3.26
C LYS A 62 19.27 0.36 -3.26
N ALA A 63 19.92 0.48 -4.41
CA ALA A 63 21.20 1.17 -4.52
C ALA A 63 21.11 2.64 -4.07
N SER A 64 20.01 3.33 -4.40
CA SER A 64 19.75 4.70 -3.95
C SER A 64 19.59 4.79 -2.42
N ILE A 65 18.82 3.88 -1.80
CA ILE A 65 18.66 3.83 -0.34
C ILE A 65 20.00 3.53 0.35
N GLU A 66 20.74 2.53 -0.12
CA GLU A 66 22.02 2.15 0.48
C GLU A 66 23.07 3.27 0.36
N SER A 67 23.06 4.01 -0.76
CA SER A 67 23.92 5.19 -0.97
C SER A 67 23.58 6.34 -0.02
N SER A 68 22.29 6.69 0.07
CA SER A 68 21.83 7.83 0.88
C SER A 68 21.92 7.59 2.39
N THR A 69 21.71 6.34 2.84
CA THR A 69 21.73 5.99 4.27
C THR A 69 23.08 5.47 4.76
N GLY A 70 23.97 5.05 3.84
CA GLY A 70 25.23 4.38 4.15
C GLY A 70 25.09 2.96 4.72
N ARG A 71 23.87 2.44 4.93
CA ARG A 71 23.61 1.09 5.46
C ARG A 71 23.38 0.11 4.31
N LYS A 72 24.28 -0.85 4.16
CA LYS A 72 24.26 -1.87 3.10
C LYS A 72 23.83 -3.24 3.62
N GLY A 73 23.28 -4.07 2.75
CA GLY A 73 23.01 -5.49 3.04
C GLY A 73 21.75 -5.74 3.87
N VAL A 74 21.03 -4.69 4.28
CA VAL A 74 19.74 -4.80 4.98
C VAL A 74 18.54 -4.69 4.02
N VAL A 75 18.76 -4.25 2.78
CA VAL A 75 17.71 -4.08 1.77
C VAL A 75 17.65 -5.29 0.84
N GLN A 76 16.46 -5.85 0.67
CA GLN A 76 16.17 -6.94 -0.27
C GLN A 76 15.13 -6.48 -1.28
N VAL A 77 15.20 -7.01 -2.51
CA VAL A 77 14.23 -6.70 -3.58
C VAL A 77 13.48 -7.97 -3.94
N TRP A 78 12.16 -7.96 -3.72
CA TRP A 78 11.30 -9.10 -4.00
C TRP A 78 10.25 -8.69 -5.03
N GLN A 79 9.99 -9.57 -6.00
CA GLN A 79 8.97 -9.32 -7.03
C GLN A 79 7.57 -9.48 -6.42
N LEU A 80 6.68 -8.55 -6.74
CA LEU A 80 5.27 -8.57 -6.38
C LEU A 80 4.44 -7.84 -7.43
N GLU A 81 3.55 -8.57 -8.09
CA GLU A 81 2.61 -8.04 -9.08
C GLU A 81 1.19 -8.06 -8.49
N MET A 82 0.73 -6.90 -8.03
CA MET A 82 -0.55 -6.75 -7.32
C MET A 82 -1.77 -7.02 -8.22
N ASP A 83 -1.59 -7.10 -9.53
CA ASP A 83 -2.64 -7.45 -10.48
C ASP A 83 -2.67 -8.94 -10.85
N LYS A 84 -1.82 -9.78 -10.26
CA LYS A 84 -1.77 -11.24 -10.49
C LYS A 84 -1.95 -12.01 -9.19
N TYR A 85 -3.04 -12.78 -9.08
CA TYR A 85 -3.32 -13.55 -7.87
C TYR A 85 -2.22 -14.55 -7.53
N ALA A 86 -1.62 -15.20 -8.54
CA ALA A 86 -0.52 -16.14 -8.35
C ALA A 86 0.71 -15.44 -7.74
N SER A 87 1.09 -14.26 -8.25
CA SER A 87 2.21 -13.47 -7.72
C SER A 87 2.01 -13.09 -6.26
N ILE A 88 0.80 -12.64 -5.89
CA ILE A 88 0.48 -12.29 -4.49
C ILE A 88 0.60 -13.51 -3.58
N LYS A 89 0.07 -14.67 -4.00
CA LYS A 89 0.12 -15.91 -3.21
C LYS A 89 1.55 -16.44 -3.06
N GLU A 90 2.35 -16.41 -4.12
CA GLU A 90 3.76 -16.79 -4.07
C GLU A 90 4.57 -15.88 -3.16
N PHE A 91 4.37 -14.57 -3.28
CA PHE A 91 5.00 -13.58 -2.40
C PHE A 91 4.61 -13.80 -0.94
N ALA A 92 3.32 -14.01 -0.65
CA ALA A 92 2.84 -14.27 0.71
C ALA A 92 3.37 -15.60 1.26
N SER A 93 3.45 -16.65 0.45
CA SER A 93 4.07 -17.93 0.84
C SER A 93 5.53 -17.75 1.23
N LYS A 94 6.29 -16.98 0.44
CA LYS A 94 7.67 -16.61 0.76
C LYS A 94 7.77 -15.75 2.03
N CYS A 95 6.82 -14.85 2.27
CA CYS A 95 6.78 -14.09 3.53
C CYS A 95 6.47 -14.97 4.74
N ASN A 96 5.62 -15.98 4.58
CA ASN A 96 5.25 -16.89 5.67
C ASN A 96 6.39 -17.82 6.09
N SER A 97 7.44 -17.98 5.27
CA SER A 97 8.67 -18.67 5.67
C SER A 97 9.65 -17.78 6.45
N LEU A 98 9.39 -16.47 6.55
CA LEU A 98 10.20 -15.57 7.37
C LEU A 98 10.11 -15.99 8.84
N GLU A 99 11.23 -15.83 9.52
CA GLU A 99 11.31 -16.00 10.97
C GLU A 99 10.52 -14.91 11.71
N ARG A 100 10.44 -13.71 11.10
CA ARG A 100 9.84 -12.51 11.68
C ARG A 100 9.41 -11.52 10.58
N LEU A 101 8.25 -10.89 10.78
CA LEU A 101 7.70 -9.76 10.04
C LEU A 101 6.96 -8.83 11.03
N ASP A 102 7.46 -7.62 11.22
CA ASP A 102 6.94 -6.69 12.23
C ASP A 102 6.05 -5.60 11.60
N VAL A 103 6.43 -5.11 10.42
CA VAL A 103 5.70 -4.03 9.75
C VAL A 103 5.53 -4.33 8.27
N VAL A 104 4.32 -4.11 7.77
CA VAL A 104 3.98 -4.12 6.35
C VAL A 104 3.36 -2.78 6.00
N VAL A 105 3.91 -2.12 5.00
CA VAL A 105 3.34 -0.90 4.40
C VAL A 105 2.87 -1.27 3.00
N GLU A 106 1.56 -1.48 2.87
CA GLU A 106 0.89 -1.72 1.60
C GLU A 106 0.64 -0.38 0.92
N ASN A 107 1.66 0.09 0.20
CA ASN A 107 1.68 1.38 -0.47
C ASN A 107 1.42 1.29 -1.99
N ALA A 108 1.61 0.13 -2.60
CA ALA A 108 1.37 -0.07 -4.03
C ALA A 108 -0.06 0.34 -4.40
N GLY A 109 -0.18 1.19 -5.42
CA GLY A 109 -1.45 1.63 -5.95
C GLY A 109 -1.32 2.17 -7.36
N VAL A 110 -2.41 2.14 -8.11
CA VAL A 110 -2.52 2.67 -9.45
C VAL A 110 -3.66 3.68 -9.53
N LEU A 111 -3.46 4.69 -10.37
CA LEU A 111 -4.50 5.60 -10.81
C LEU A 111 -4.56 5.48 -12.33
N ARG A 112 -5.76 5.21 -12.84
CA ARG A 112 -6.03 4.99 -14.27
C ARG A 112 -7.28 5.78 -14.64
N ASN A 113 -7.19 6.52 -15.75
CA ASN A 113 -8.32 7.24 -16.32
C ASN A 113 -8.92 6.50 -17.53
N THR A 114 -8.37 5.35 -17.89
CA THR A 114 -8.82 4.43 -18.94
C THR A 114 -9.24 3.11 -18.31
N TYR A 115 -10.22 2.43 -18.92
CA TYR A 115 -10.60 1.08 -18.49
C TYR A 115 -9.52 0.09 -18.96
N GLU A 116 -8.94 -0.60 -18.00
CA GLU A 116 -8.04 -1.73 -18.18
C GLU A 116 -8.48 -2.82 -17.21
N GLU A 117 -8.30 -4.08 -17.58
CA GLU A 117 -8.62 -5.21 -16.72
C GLU A 117 -7.47 -6.19 -16.61
N SER A 118 -7.38 -6.87 -15.47
CA SER A 118 -6.46 -7.98 -15.24
C SER A 118 -7.20 -9.09 -14.51
N GLU A 119 -7.20 -10.28 -15.08
CA GLU A 119 -7.91 -11.46 -14.55
C GLU A 119 -9.42 -11.18 -14.30
N GLY A 120 -10.07 -10.46 -15.23
CA GLY A 120 -11.51 -10.16 -15.19
C GLY A 120 -11.91 -9.11 -14.15
N THR A 121 -10.96 -8.34 -13.60
CA THR A 121 -11.23 -7.25 -12.67
C THR A 121 -10.64 -5.95 -13.20
N GLU A 122 -11.38 -4.84 -13.10
CA GLU A 122 -10.87 -3.50 -13.43
C GLU A 122 -9.59 -3.21 -12.63
N ILE A 123 -8.56 -2.68 -13.30
CA ILE A 123 -7.19 -2.64 -12.79
C ILE A 123 -7.04 -1.84 -11.48
N SER A 124 -7.78 -0.76 -11.29
CA SER A 124 -7.73 0.06 -10.08
C SER A 124 -8.33 -0.69 -8.89
N ILE A 125 -9.47 -1.37 -9.07
CA ILE A 125 -10.05 -2.26 -8.05
C ILE A 125 -9.15 -3.46 -7.79
N LYS A 126 -8.61 -4.05 -8.85
CA LYS A 126 -7.72 -5.20 -8.77
C LYS A 126 -6.50 -4.92 -7.92
N VAL A 127 -5.76 -3.84 -8.20
CA VAL A 127 -4.52 -3.51 -7.49
C VAL A 127 -4.80 -2.88 -6.12
N ASN A 128 -5.58 -1.80 -6.09
CA ASN A 128 -5.75 -0.98 -4.87
C ASN A 128 -6.63 -1.67 -3.83
N VAL A 129 -7.54 -2.56 -4.24
CA VAL A 129 -8.49 -3.21 -3.33
C VAL A 129 -8.22 -4.70 -3.25
N ILE A 130 -8.57 -5.47 -4.27
CA ILE A 130 -8.58 -6.94 -4.15
C ILE A 130 -7.17 -7.50 -3.88
N GLY A 131 -6.17 -7.05 -4.64
CA GLY A 131 -4.79 -7.48 -4.47
C GLY A 131 -4.21 -7.06 -3.12
N THR A 132 -4.49 -5.83 -2.69
CA THR A 132 -4.08 -5.28 -1.40
C THR A 132 -4.67 -6.10 -0.24
N PHE A 133 -5.97 -6.36 -0.23
CA PHE A 133 -6.57 -7.15 0.86
C PHE A 133 -6.26 -8.65 0.77
N LEU A 134 -6.06 -9.20 -0.43
CA LEU A 134 -5.56 -10.57 -0.57
C LEU A 134 -4.17 -10.71 0.06
N LEU A 135 -3.26 -9.77 -0.21
CA LEU A 135 -1.93 -9.74 0.39
C LEU A 135 -2.04 -9.57 1.91
N ALA A 136 -2.79 -8.57 2.37
CA ALA A 136 -2.94 -8.27 3.79
C ALA A 136 -3.38 -9.48 4.60
N LEU A 137 -4.47 -10.13 4.18
CA LEU A 137 -5.01 -11.31 4.84
C LEU A 137 -4.04 -12.50 4.78
N SER A 138 -3.30 -12.65 3.66
CA SER A 138 -2.31 -13.73 3.50
C SER A 138 -1.06 -13.55 4.37
N LEU A 139 -0.78 -12.32 4.84
CA LEU A 139 0.33 -12.00 5.74
C LEU A 139 -0.04 -12.07 7.24
N PHE A 140 -1.33 -12.17 7.58
CA PHE A 140 -1.76 -12.28 8.98
C PHE A 140 -1.10 -13.42 9.75
N PRO A 141 -0.90 -14.64 9.19
CA PRO A 141 -0.23 -15.73 9.90
C PRO A 141 1.19 -15.37 10.37
N VAL A 142 2.05 -14.86 9.49
CA VAL A 142 3.43 -14.47 9.86
C VAL A 142 3.47 -13.25 10.78
N LEU A 143 2.56 -12.29 10.63
CA LEU A 143 2.45 -11.15 11.55
C LEU A 143 2.11 -11.61 12.97
N ARG A 144 1.16 -12.54 13.13
CA ARG A 144 0.81 -13.12 14.44
C ARG A 144 1.95 -13.94 15.02
N LYS A 145 2.59 -14.80 14.23
CA LYS A 145 3.76 -15.57 14.64
C LYS A 145 4.89 -14.66 15.15
N SER A 146 5.08 -13.51 14.50
CA SER A 146 6.08 -12.51 14.89
C SER A 146 5.73 -11.84 16.21
N HIS A 147 4.44 -11.56 16.42
CA HIS A 147 3.94 -11.07 17.71
C HIS A 147 4.20 -12.07 18.84
N GLU A 148 3.83 -13.34 18.65
CA GLU A 148 4.04 -14.41 19.64
C GLU A 148 5.51 -14.57 20.00
N ARG A 149 6.40 -14.52 19.01
CA ARG A 149 7.84 -14.66 19.20
C ARG A 149 8.46 -13.48 19.96
N THR A 150 7.96 -12.27 19.75
CA THR A 150 8.68 -11.04 20.12
C THR A 150 7.98 -10.23 21.21
N GLY A 151 6.73 -10.56 21.54
CA GLY A 151 5.85 -9.79 22.42
C GLY A 151 5.39 -8.46 21.83
N ARG A 152 5.88 -8.06 20.65
CA ARG A 152 5.54 -6.78 20.00
C ARG A 152 4.39 -6.99 19.03
N VAL A 153 3.36 -6.14 19.10
CA VAL A 153 2.24 -6.23 18.16
C VAL A 153 2.69 -5.77 16.77
N SER A 154 2.59 -6.66 15.78
CA SER A 154 2.92 -6.34 14.40
C SER A 154 1.91 -5.36 13.77
N ARG A 155 2.34 -4.62 12.76
CA ARG A 155 1.56 -3.55 12.14
C ARG A 155 1.43 -3.75 10.63
N LEU A 156 0.22 -3.63 10.11
CA LEU A 156 -0.07 -3.53 8.69
C LEU A 156 -0.72 -2.17 8.43
N VAL A 157 -0.11 -1.37 7.56
CA VAL A 157 -0.63 -0.07 7.16
C VAL A 157 -0.94 -0.09 5.68
N ILE A 158 -2.15 0.30 5.31
CA ILE A 158 -2.56 0.50 3.92
C ILE A 158 -2.53 1.99 3.59
N THR A 159 -1.85 2.35 2.49
CA THR A 159 -1.80 3.73 2.01
C THR A 159 -3.08 4.06 1.23
N SER A 160 -3.99 4.73 1.90
CA SER A 160 -5.20 5.28 1.31
C SER A 160 -5.00 6.72 0.83
N SER A 161 -6.07 7.48 0.65
CA SER A 161 -6.01 8.88 0.22
C SER A 161 -7.21 9.67 0.68
N SER A 162 -7.08 10.96 0.93
CA SER A 162 -8.18 11.85 1.32
C SER A 162 -9.27 11.95 0.25
N VAL A 163 -8.99 11.56 -0.99
CA VAL A 163 -10.01 11.52 -2.05
C VAL A 163 -11.16 10.55 -1.77
N HIS A 164 -11.01 9.64 -0.80
CA HIS A 164 -12.11 8.78 -0.34
C HIS A 164 -13.33 9.60 0.14
N TYR A 165 -13.13 10.81 0.66
CA TYR A 165 -14.23 11.72 1.03
C TYR A 165 -15.07 12.18 -0.18
N ASN A 166 -14.51 12.12 -1.38
CA ASN A 166 -15.13 12.60 -2.61
C ASN A 166 -15.74 11.46 -3.45
N ALA A 167 -15.67 10.21 -2.99
CA ALA A 167 -16.21 9.06 -3.70
C ALA A 167 -17.74 9.18 -3.80
N LYS A 168 -18.28 9.15 -5.03
CA LYS A 168 -19.73 9.07 -5.24
C LYS A 168 -20.22 7.64 -4.99
N PHE A 169 -19.38 6.66 -5.34
CA PHE A 169 -19.60 5.23 -5.13
C PHE A 169 -20.99 4.78 -5.57
N ARG A 170 -21.24 4.92 -6.88
CA ARG A 170 -22.57 4.70 -7.48
C ARG A 170 -22.96 3.22 -7.48
N GLU A 171 -21.96 2.35 -7.58
CA GLU A 171 -22.08 0.89 -7.59
C GLU A 171 -22.58 0.31 -6.27
N ARG A 172 -22.61 1.11 -5.18
CA ARG A 172 -23.04 0.65 -3.84
C ARG A 172 -24.50 0.17 -3.76
N TYR A 173 -25.30 0.50 -4.76
CA TYR A 173 -26.71 0.11 -4.85
C TYR A 173 -26.94 -1.10 -5.76
N GLU A 174 -25.89 -1.59 -6.41
CA GLU A 174 -25.97 -2.74 -7.31
C GLU A 174 -26.01 -4.04 -6.48
N PRO A 175 -26.69 -5.10 -6.98
CA PRO A 175 -26.76 -6.39 -6.27
C PRO A 175 -25.39 -7.01 -6.01
N SER A 176 -24.44 -6.81 -6.93
CA SER A 176 -23.05 -7.20 -6.80
C SER A 176 -22.15 -6.01 -7.11
N ILE A 177 -21.63 -5.40 -6.04
CA ILE A 177 -20.79 -4.20 -6.14
C ILE A 177 -19.56 -4.47 -7.01
N PHE A 178 -18.88 -5.61 -6.82
CA PHE A 178 -17.65 -5.90 -7.56
C PHE A 178 -17.91 -6.22 -9.03
N ASP A 179 -19.03 -6.86 -9.37
CA ASP A 179 -19.39 -7.07 -10.77
C ASP A 179 -19.69 -5.73 -11.46
N ALA A 180 -20.43 -4.84 -10.79
CA ALA A 180 -20.71 -3.50 -11.30
C ALA A 180 -19.45 -2.64 -11.45
N LEU A 181 -18.45 -2.81 -10.58
CA LEU A 181 -17.15 -2.14 -10.70
C LEU A 181 -16.32 -2.63 -11.89
N ASN A 182 -16.57 -3.85 -12.37
CA ASN A 182 -15.92 -4.41 -13.55
C ASN A 182 -16.59 -3.99 -14.87
N GLU A 183 -17.78 -3.40 -14.82
CA GLU A 183 -18.39 -2.87 -16.04
C GLU A 183 -17.64 -1.64 -16.56
N ASN A 184 -17.38 -1.61 -17.87
CA ASN A 184 -16.76 -0.48 -18.55
C ASN A 184 -17.73 0.69 -18.75
N LYS A 185 -18.23 1.24 -17.64
CA LYS A 185 -19.04 2.45 -17.58
C LYS A 185 -18.11 3.66 -17.52
N GLN A 186 -17.69 4.17 -18.69
CA GLN A 186 -16.77 5.31 -18.84
C GLN A 186 -17.14 6.53 -17.97
N SER A 187 -18.44 6.79 -17.77
CA SER A 187 -18.94 7.87 -16.92
C SER A 187 -18.56 7.73 -15.43
N TYR A 188 -18.23 6.52 -14.97
CA TYR A 188 -17.91 6.21 -13.58
C TYR A 188 -16.40 6.07 -13.35
N LEU A 189 -15.60 5.93 -14.42
CA LEU A 189 -14.15 5.76 -14.31
C LEU A 189 -13.45 6.93 -13.62
N ASN A 190 -13.92 8.16 -13.84
CA ASN A 190 -13.40 9.33 -13.14
C ASN A 190 -13.58 9.27 -11.61
N ASP A 191 -14.51 8.47 -11.10
CA ASP A 191 -14.73 8.24 -9.67
C ASP A 191 -14.04 6.96 -9.17
N ARG A 192 -13.55 6.09 -10.07
CA ARG A 192 -13.05 4.75 -9.75
C ARG A 192 -11.92 4.77 -8.73
N TYR A 193 -10.96 5.69 -8.87
CA TYR A 193 -9.88 5.84 -7.90
C TYR A 193 -10.40 6.26 -6.51
N ASN A 194 -11.32 7.22 -6.44
CA ASN A 194 -11.93 7.66 -5.18
C ASN A 194 -12.67 6.50 -4.51
N VAL A 195 -13.44 5.72 -5.29
CA VAL A 195 -14.13 4.52 -4.83
C VAL A 195 -13.14 3.48 -4.32
N SER A 196 -12.03 3.22 -5.01
CA SER A 196 -11.01 2.27 -4.52
C SER A 196 -10.45 2.68 -3.15
N LYS A 197 -10.21 3.98 -2.95
CA LYS A 197 -9.70 4.52 -1.69
C LYS A 197 -10.76 4.52 -0.58
N LEU A 198 -12.04 4.70 -0.92
CA LEU A 198 -13.14 4.49 0.02
C LEU A 198 -13.26 3.02 0.44
N LEU A 199 -13.16 2.08 -0.50
CA LEU A 199 -13.22 0.65 -0.21
C LEU A 199 -12.09 0.21 0.73
N GLU A 200 -10.87 0.70 0.56
CA GLU A 200 -9.77 0.48 1.52
C GLU A 200 -10.14 0.91 2.95
N VAL A 201 -10.75 2.09 3.11
CA VAL A 201 -11.21 2.59 4.42
C VAL A 201 -12.28 1.71 5.02
N MET A 202 -13.27 1.31 4.22
CA MET A 202 -14.38 0.46 4.67
C MET A 202 -13.89 -0.94 5.05
N LEU A 203 -13.03 -1.54 4.23
CA LEU A 203 -12.50 -2.90 4.45
C LEU A 203 -11.59 -2.95 5.67
N VAL A 204 -10.70 -1.97 5.89
CA VAL A 204 -9.92 -1.89 7.13
C VAL A 204 -10.81 -1.81 8.36
N ARG A 205 -11.88 -1.00 8.34
CA ARG A 205 -12.83 -0.90 9.46
C ARG A 205 -13.53 -2.22 9.71
N SER A 206 -14.04 -2.86 8.65
CA SER A 206 -14.75 -4.13 8.72
C SER A 206 -13.84 -5.25 9.24
N ILE A 207 -12.65 -5.41 8.66
CA ILE A 207 -11.67 -6.43 9.05
C ILE A 207 -11.20 -6.19 10.49
N SER A 208 -10.94 -4.94 10.87
CA SER A 208 -10.53 -4.61 12.26
C SER A 208 -11.61 -4.94 13.29
N ALA A 209 -12.89 -4.82 12.94
CA ALA A 209 -13.99 -5.25 13.80
C ALA A 209 -14.03 -6.78 13.89
N ALA A 210 -14.00 -7.47 12.75
CA ALA A 210 -14.01 -8.93 12.70
C ALA A 210 -12.81 -9.57 13.43
N MET A 211 -11.64 -8.94 13.40
CA MET A 211 -10.46 -9.41 14.11
C MET A 211 -10.63 -9.46 15.64
N LYS A 212 -11.50 -8.59 16.20
CA LYS A 212 -11.77 -8.56 17.65
C LYS A 212 -12.72 -9.67 18.10
N GLU A 213 -13.60 -10.12 17.21
CA GLU A 213 -14.62 -11.13 17.48
C GLU A 213 -14.23 -12.53 16.97
N GLY A 214 -13.21 -12.60 16.12
CA GLY A 214 -12.76 -13.83 15.49
C GLY A 214 -11.88 -14.73 16.37
N PRO A 215 -11.54 -15.94 15.88
CA PRO A 215 -10.79 -16.95 16.63
C PRO A 215 -9.36 -16.55 17.01
N HIS A 216 -8.84 -15.47 16.40
CA HIS A 216 -7.51 -14.94 16.64
C HIS A 216 -7.51 -13.62 17.44
N ALA A 217 -8.59 -13.31 18.16
CA ALA A 217 -8.70 -12.06 18.92
C ALA A 217 -7.56 -11.85 19.94
N ALA A 218 -7.00 -12.94 20.49
CA ALA A 218 -5.86 -12.91 21.40
C ALA A 218 -4.49 -12.71 20.71
N GLN A 219 -4.45 -12.69 19.38
CA GLN A 219 -3.24 -12.50 18.56
C GLN A 219 -3.39 -11.21 17.74
N PRO A 220 -3.25 -10.04 18.39
CA PRO A 220 -3.55 -8.76 17.75
C PRO A 220 -2.58 -8.45 16.61
N ILE A 221 -3.12 -7.77 15.59
CA ILE A 221 -2.35 -7.05 14.57
C ILE A 221 -2.92 -5.64 14.55
N ILE A 222 -2.06 -4.63 14.48
CA ILE A 222 -2.53 -3.26 14.25
C ILE A 222 -2.74 -3.07 12.75
N LEU A 223 -3.99 -3.06 12.31
CA LEU A 223 -4.39 -2.76 10.93
C LEU A 223 -4.91 -1.31 10.85
N ASN A 224 -4.22 -0.45 10.12
CA ASN A 224 -4.59 0.96 9.97
C ASN A 224 -4.54 1.41 8.50
N ASN A 225 -5.23 2.52 8.22
CA ASN A 225 -5.03 3.30 7.01
C ASN A 225 -4.25 4.58 7.31
N VAL A 226 -3.50 5.06 6.33
CA VAL A 226 -2.95 6.41 6.30
C VAL A 226 -3.40 7.11 5.02
N HIS A 227 -3.71 8.41 5.09
CA HIS A 227 -3.81 9.24 3.90
C HIS A 227 -2.62 10.19 3.87
N PRO A 228 -1.76 10.16 2.84
CA PRO A 228 -0.56 10.98 2.81
C PRO A 228 -0.84 12.45 2.44
N GLY A 229 -2.07 12.78 2.04
CA GLY A 229 -2.38 14.09 1.46
C GLY A 229 -1.96 14.16 -0.01
N LEU A 230 -1.69 15.36 -0.50
CA LEU A 230 -1.09 15.56 -1.82
C LEU A 230 0.42 15.36 -1.71
N CYS A 231 0.99 14.47 -2.53
CA CYS A 231 2.42 14.23 -2.54
C CYS A 231 2.93 14.17 -3.96
N GLU A 232 4.08 14.79 -4.22
CA GLU A 232 4.77 14.62 -5.49
C GLU A 232 5.20 13.16 -5.63
N SER A 233 4.66 12.49 -6.65
CA SER A 233 4.91 11.08 -6.90
C SER A 233 4.60 10.74 -8.35
N GLU A 234 5.08 9.59 -8.82
CA GLU A 234 4.74 9.08 -10.15
C GLU A 234 3.34 8.44 -10.24
N LEU A 235 2.44 8.69 -9.28
CA LEU A 235 1.13 8.03 -9.23
C LEU A 235 0.26 8.37 -10.45
N ASP A 236 0.35 9.61 -10.95
CA ASP A 236 -0.41 10.12 -12.08
C ASP A 236 0.29 9.90 -13.43
N LYS A 237 1.44 9.21 -13.47
CA LYS A 237 2.24 9.06 -14.70
C LYS A 237 1.43 8.47 -15.86
N ASP A 238 0.48 7.60 -15.55
CA ASP A 238 -0.36 6.85 -16.47
C ASP A 238 -1.72 7.55 -16.76
N VAL A 239 -1.88 8.81 -16.33
CA VAL A 239 -3.03 9.67 -16.68
C VAL A 239 -2.78 10.37 -18.01
N GLU A 240 -3.80 10.50 -18.87
CA GLU A 240 -3.68 11.30 -20.10
C GLU A 240 -3.32 12.77 -19.83
N VAL A 241 -2.44 13.34 -20.65
CA VAL A 241 -1.83 14.67 -20.46
C VAL A 241 -2.86 15.81 -20.29
N GLN A 242 -3.99 15.76 -21.00
CA GLN A 242 -5.07 16.75 -20.88
C GLN A 242 -5.71 16.76 -19.48
N SER A 243 -5.69 15.63 -18.77
CA SER A 243 -6.22 15.51 -17.40
C SER A 243 -5.20 15.93 -16.33
N LYS A 244 -3.89 15.93 -16.63
CA LYS A 244 -2.83 16.37 -15.70
C LYS A 244 -2.90 17.86 -15.40
N LEU A 245 -3.36 18.67 -16.36
CA LEU A 245 -3.56 20.12 -16.19
C LEU A 245 -4.58 20.48 -15.09
N ARG A 246 -5.48 19.56 -14.70
CA ARG A 246 -6.43 19.76 -13.58
C ARG A 246 -5.80 19.54 -12.19
N PHE A 247 -4.65 18.88 -12.10
CA PHE A 247 -3.96 18.59 -10.84
C PHE A 247 -2.80 19.55 -10.56
N GLY A 248 -2.84 20.74 -11.17
CA GLY A 248 -1.79 21.75 -11.19
C GLY A 248 -0.90 21.82 -9.95
N THR A 249 0.39 21.63 -10.21
CA THR A 249 1.57 22.23 -9.57
C THR A 249 1.48 22.48 -8.06
N VAL A 250 1.89 21.51 -7.26
CA VAL A 250 2.30 21.73 -5.87
C VAL A 250 3.67 21.10 -5.68
N ARG A 251 4.62 21.93 -5.24
CA ARG A 251 6.06 21.63 -5.05
C ARG A 251 6.30 20.45 -4.10
N TYR A 252 7.38 19.71 -4.34
CA TYR A 252 8.49 19.60 -3.39
C TYR A 252 9.82 20.03 -4.03
#